data_AF-A0A6I3LPW4-F1
#
_entry.id   AF-A0A6I3LPW4-F1
#
_cell.length_a   1.000
_cell.length_b   1.000
_cell.length_c   1.000
_cell.angle_alpha   90.00
_cell.angle_beta   90.00
_cell.angle_gamma   90.00
#
_symmetry.space_group_name_H-M   'P 1'
#
loop_
_entity.id
_entity.type
_entity.pdbx_description
1 polymer ?
#
loop_
_entity_poly.entity_id
_entity_poly.type
_entity_poly.pdbx_seq_one_letter_code
_entity_poly.pdbx_strand_id
1 'polypeptide(L)'
;MKKILKLSLVCAVLFAGSSAFAIDGNDNLNVHVLKGNGKLITFALNQVTKANLAIYDKNGELIYSESASGKDGILRTFNLEQFPEGTYYLEIEDNTKKVRHEITITDDASVLSSKAVSSVYKAGSAKNTSVAVR
;
A
#
# COMPACT_ATOMS: atom_id res chain seq x y z
N MET A 1 23.49 -9.18 13.50
CA MET A 1 22.64 -9.52 12.33
C MET A 1 21.64 -10.58 12.76
N LYS A 2 20.39 -10.21 13.02
CA LYS A 2 19.35 -11.20 13.33
C LYS A 2 18.74 -11.62 12.00
N LYS A 3 18.86 -12.91 11.65
CA LYS A 3 18.24 -13.46 10.43
C LYS A 3 16.73 -13.30 10.57
N ILE A 4 16.11 -12.60 9.63
CA ILE A 4 14.66 -12.50 9.55
C ILE A 4 14.19 -13.89 9.10
N LEU A 5 13.70 -14.69 10.05
CA LEU A 5 13.05 -15.96 9.74
C LEU A 5 11.88 -15.63 8.80
N LYS A 6 11.76 -16.37 7.70
CA LYS A 6 10.66 -16.25 6.73
C LYS A 6 9.35 -16.54 7.44
N LEU A 7 8.78 -15.51 8.04
CA LEU A 7 7.63 -15.60 8.90
C LEU A 7 6.40 -15.53 8.00
N SER A 8 5.66 -16.64 7.96
CA SER A 8 4.50 -16.80 7.09
C SER A 8 3.45 -15.74 7.44
N LEU A 9 3.36 -14.69 6.61
CA LEU A 9 2.40 -13.61 6.80
C LEU A 9 0.97 -14.19 6.75
N VAL A 10 0.23 -14.04 7.85
CA VAL A 10 -1.20 -14.37 7.89
C VAL A 10 -1.98 -13.12 7.47
N CYS A 11 -2.44 -13.08 6.22
CA CYS A 11 -3.40 -12.07 5.75
C CYS A 11 -4.81 -12.50 6.15
N ALA A 12 -5.41 -11.80 7.11
CA ALA A 12 -6.85 -11.90 7.36
C ALA A 12 -7.58 -11.08 6.28
N VAL A 13 -8.06 -11.76 5.23
CA VAL A 13 -8.84 -11.13 4.14
C VAL A 13 -10.24 -10.84 4.66
N LEU A 14 -10.49 -9.62 5.16
CA LEU A 14 -11.86 -9.17 5.42
C LEU A 14 -12.51 -8.81 4.08
N PHE A 15 -13.49 -9.60 3.65
CA PHE A 15 -14.34 -9.29 2.51
C PHE A 15 -15.18 -8.05 2.86
N ALA A 16 -14.76 -6.88 2.35
CA ALA A 16 -15.43 -5.63 2.64
C ALA A 16 -16.76 -5.55 1.87
N GLY A 17 -17.87 -5.64 2.62
CA GLY A 17 -19.19 -5.26 2.14
C GLY A 17 -19.28 -3.76 1.84
N SER A 18 -20.11 -3.44 0.86
CA SER A 18 -20.40 -2.12 0.29
C SER A 18 -20.38 -0.95 1.29
N SER A 19 -19.29 -0.18 1.28
CA SER A 19 -19.26 1.21 1.74
C SER A 19 -18.32 1.98 0.82
N ALA A 20 -18.91 2.62 -0.20
CA ALA A 20 -18.19 3.48 -1.12
C ALA A 20 -17.74 4.73 -0.34
N PHE A 21 -16.45 4.80 0.01
CA PHE A 21 -15.86 5.98 0.61
C PHE A 21 -15.76 7.09 -0.45
N ALA A 22 -16.48 8.20 -0.26
CA ALA A 22 -16.40 9.35 -1.14
C ALA A 22 -15.13 10.15 -0.82
N ILE A 23 -14.14 10.12 -1.72
CA ILE A 23 -12.95 10.97 -1.71
C ILE A 23 -12.93 11.75 -3.02
N ASP A 24 -12.79 13.06 -2.87
CA ASP A 24 -12.76 14.06 -3.93
C ASP A 24 -11.64 13.78 -4.96
N GLY A 25 -11.96 14.04 -6.22
CA GLY A 25 -11.23 13.56 -7.38
C GLY A 25 -9.88 14.23 -7.58
N ASN A 26 -8.83 13.42 -7.49
CA ASN A 26 -7.68 13.53 -8.37
C ASN A 26 -7.14 12.11 -8.59
N ASP A 27 -6.65 11.85 -9.79
CA ASP A 27 -6.23 10.58 -10.42
C ASP A 27 -5.02 9.92 -9.72
N ASN A 28 -5.03 9.92 -8.41
CA ASN A 28 -3.95 9.61 -7.50
C ASN A 28 -4.36 8.34 -6.77
N LEU A 29 -3.48 7.34 -6.70
CA LEU A 29 -3.64 6.18 -5.81
C LEU A 29 -3.72 6.75 -4.39
N ASN A 30 -4.94 7.05 -3.96
CA ASN A 30 -5.22 7.72 -2.70
C ASN A 30 -5.30 6.62 -1.65
N VAL A 31 -4.14 6.30 -1.07
CA VAL A 31 -4.01 5.34 0.02
C VAL A 31 -4.60 5.97 1.27
N HIS A 32 -5.85 5.64 1.59
CA HIS A 32 -6.47 6.11 2.83
C HIS A 32 -6.07 5.19 3.98
N VAL A 33 -5.15 5.65 4.83
CA VAL A 33 -4.70 4.87 5.99
C VAL A 33 -5.74 4.95 7.09
N LEU A 34 -6.34 3.81 7.44
CA LEU A 34 -7.18 3.69 8.62
C LEU A 34 -6.31 3.34 9.83
N LYS A 35 -6.55 4.01 10.96
CA LYS A 35 -5.84 3.74 12.22
C LYS A 35 -6.10 2.29 12.63
N GLY A 36 -5.05 1.47 12.63
CA GLY A 36 -5.12 0.11 13.16
C GLY A 36 -5.02 0.09 14.68
N ASN A 37 -5.47 -1.02 15.26
CA ASN A 37 -5.15 -1.38 16.64
C ASN A 37 -3.95 -2.33 16.62
N GLY A 38 -2.95 -2.09 17.46
CA GLY A 38 -1.72 -2.88 17.48
C GLY A 38 -0.94 -2.78 16.16
N LYS A 39 -0.36 -3.89 15.70
CA LYS A 39 0.44 -3.95 14.47
C LYS A 39 -0.40 -4.21 13.21
N LEU A 40 -1.62 -3.69 13.15
CA LEU A 40 -2.47 -3.73 11.96
C LEU A 40 -2.32 -2.44 11.15
N ILE A 41 -2.17 -2.56 9.83
CA ILE A 41 -2.35 -1.42 8.91
C ILE A 41 -3.53 -1.71 7.99
N THR A 42 -4.37 -0.71 7.75
CA THR A 42 -5.49 -0.83 6.83
C THR A 42 -5.47 0.33 5.84
N PHE A 43 -5.70 0.03 4.57
CA PHE A 43 -5.79 1.03 3.52
C PHE A 43 -6.87 0.74 2.49
N ALA A 44 -7.39 1.81 1.88
CA ALA A 44 -8.32 1.75 0.77
C ALA A 44 -7.70 2.35 -0.50
N LEU A 45 -8.01 1.77 -1.66
CA LEU A 45 -7.75 2.30 -3.00
C LEU A 45 -9.10 2.51 -3.69
N ASN A 46 -9.47 3.77 -3.93
CA ASN A 46 -10.73 4.11 -4.59
C ASN A 46 -10.62 3.99 -6.11
N GLN A 47 -11.66 3.50 -6.79
CA GLN A 47 -11.74 3.33 -8.25
C GLN A 47 -10.68 2.41 -8.88
N VAL A 48 -9.72 1.90 -8.09
CA VAL A 48 -8.75 0.89 -8.49
C VAL A 48 -9.33 -0.48 -8.17
N THR A 49 -9.74 -1.19 -9.22
CA THR A 49 -10.40 -2.51 -9.09
C THR A 49 -9.42 -3.67 -9.13
N LYS A 50 -8.17 -3.43 -9.56
CA LYS A 50 -7.07 -4.40 -9.57
C LYS A 50 -5.74 -3.70 -9.27
N ALA A 51 -4.95 -4.25 -8.37
CA ALA A 51 -3.60 -3.79 -8.07
C ALA A 51 -2.73 -4.95 -7.58
N ASN A 52 -1.43 -4.87 -7.86
CA ASN A 52 -0.43 -5.69 -7.19
C ASN A 52 0.05 -4.97 -5.93
N LEU A 53 0.08 -5.69 -4.82
CA LEU A 53 0.50 -5.20 -3.53
C LEU A 53 1.76 -5.95 -3.13
N ALA A 54 2.78 -5.24 -2.65
CA ALA A 54 4.01 -5.86 -2.18
C ALA A 54 4.52 -5.16 -0.92
N ILE A 55 5.10 -5.93 0.01
CA ILE A 55 5.77 -5.40 1.20
C ILE A 55 7.25 -5.75 1.10
N TYR A 56 8.10 -4.73 1.23
CA TYR A 56 9.54 -4.86 1.25
C TYR A 56 10.12 -4.46 2.60
N ASP A 57 11.23 -5.06 2.99
CA ASP A 57 12.05 -4.57 4.10
C ASP A 57 12.84 -3.31 3.71
N LYS A 58 13.57 -2.73 4.67
CA LYS A 58 14.43 -1.56 4.44
C LYS A 58 15.56 -1.78 3.43
N ASN A 59 15.95 -3.02 3.18
CA ASN A 59 17.01 -3.39 2.24
C ASN A 59 16.45 -3.68 0.83
N GLY A 60 15.12 -3.65 0.66
CA GLY A 60 14.44 -3.97 -0.58
C GLY A 60 14.20 -5.48 -0.78
N GLU A 61 14.33 -6.30 0.27
CA GLU A 61 13.94 -7.70 0.23
C GLU A 61 12.41 -7.83 0.21
N LEU A 62 11.87 -8.59 -0.75
CA LEU A 62 10.44 -8.84 -0.85
C LEU A 62 10.00 -9.80 0.26
N ILE A 63 9.14 -9.31 1.15
CA ILE A 63 8.58 -10.11 2.26
C ILE A 63 7.25 -10.75 1.85
N TYR A 64 6.43 -10.00 1.11
CA TYR A 64 5.08 -10.42 0.74
C TYR A 64 4.64 -9.79 -0.57
N SER A 65 3.82 -10.50 -1.32
CA SER A 65 3.12 -9.96 -2.49
C SER A 65 1.77 -10.63 -2.71
N GLU A 66 0.78 -9.87 -3.18
CA GLU A 66 -0.50 -10.38 -3.68
C GLU A 66 -1.02 -9.58 -4.87
N SER A 67 -1.92 -10.20 -5.64
CA SER A 67 -2.79 -9.47 -6.58
C SER A 67 -4.15 -9.27 -5.92
N ALA A 68 -4.48 -8.01 -5.63
CA ALA A 68 -5.74 -7.63 -5.03
C ALA A 68 -6.74 -7.18 -6.08
N SER A 69 -8.02 -7.52 -5.87
CA SER A 69 -9.12 -7.03 -6.67
C SER A 69 -10.34 -6.69 -5.82
N GLY A 70 -11.18 -5.80 -6.33
CA GLY A 70 -12.48 -5.47 -5.76
C GLY A 70 -13.39 -4.81 -6.79
N LYS A 71 -14.70 -4.77 -6.51
CA LYS A 71 -15.72 -4.31 -7.47
C LYS A 71 -15.66 -2.80 -7.70
N ASP A 72 -15.62 -2.03 -6.60
CA ASP A 72 -15.69 -0.56 -6.61
C ASP A 72 -14.42 0.11 -6.04
N GLY A 73 -13.40 -0.70 -5.74
CA GLY A 73 -12.17 -0.31 -5.06
C GLY A 73 -11.59 -1.48 -4.27
N ILE A 74 -10.43 -1.28 -3.66
CA ILE A 74 -9.74 -2.30 -2.85
C ILE A 74 -9.64 -1.79 -1.42
N LEU A 75 -10.14 -2.57 -0.45
CA LEU A 75 -9.88 -2.37 0.98
C LEU A 75 -9.03 -3.55 1.48
N ARG A 76 -7.91 -3.27 2.14
CA ARG A 76 -6.99 -4.28 2.65
C ARG A 76 -6.47 -3.95 4.03
N THR A 77 -6.34 -4.98 4.86
CA THR A 77 -5.72 -4.94 6.18
C THR A 77 -4.59 -5.94 6.23
N PHE A 78 -3.39 -5.50 6.63
CA PHE A 78 -2.26 -6.38 6.89
C PHE A 78 -2.01 -6.48 8.38
N ASN A 79 -1.83 -7.72 8.85
CA ASN A 79 -1.38 -8.00 10.21
C ASN A 79 0.13 -8.14 10.25
N LEU A 80 0.80 -7.19 10.89
CA LEU A 80 2.25 -7.10 10.99
C LEU A 80 2.74 -7.49 12.39
N GLU A 81 1.93 -8.18 13.19
CA GLU A 81 2.28 -8.60 14.57
C GLU A 81 3.61 -9.36 14.62
N GLN A 82 3.82 -10.15 13.58
CA GLN A 82 4.97 -11.01 13.40
C GLN A 82 6.21 -10.25 12.88
N PHE A 83 6.07 -9.02 12.40
CA PHE A 83 7.18 -8.28 11.81
C PHE A 83 8.07 -7.72 12.93
N PRO A 84 9.40 -7.87 12.82
CA PRO A 84 10.32 -7.15 13.69
C PRO A 84 10.11 -5.64 13.59
N GLU A 85 10.42 -4.93 14.66
CA GLU A 85 10.48 -3.47 14.63
C GLU A 85 11.39 -2.97 13.50
N GLY A 86 10.99 -1.87 12.88
CA GLY A 86 11.76 -1.22 11.84
C GLY A 86 10.91 -0.59 10.75
N THR A 87 11.59 -0.21 9.68
CA THR A 87 11.01 0.44 8.50
C THR A 87 10.80 -0.58 7.39
N TYR A 88 9.61 -0.53 6.81
CA TYR A 88 9.19 -1.35 5.68
C TYR A 88 8.51 -0.48 4.64
N TYR A 89 8.22 -1.05 3.48
CA TYR A 89 7.60 -0.32 2.39
C TYR A 89 6.46 -1.11 1.78
N LEU A 90 5.27 -0.50 1.76
CA LEU A 90 4.14 -0.95 0.97
C LEU A 90 4.26 -0.37 -0.44
N GLU A 91 4.38 -1.23 -1.43
CA GLU A 91 4.30 -0.89 -2.84
C GLU A 91 2.94 -1.30 -3.41
N ILE A 92 2.30 -0.37 -4.09
CA ILE A 92 1.03 -0.56 -4.77
C ILE A 92 1.24 -0.25 -6.24
N GLU A 93 0.96 -1.21 -7.10
CA GLU A 93 1.11 -1.09 -8.54
C GLU A 93 -0.22 -1.40 -9.24
N ASP A 94 -0.77 -0.40 -9.94
CA ASP A 94 -1.92 -0.58 -10.82
C ASP A 94 -1.48 -0.55 -12.30
N ASN A 95 -2.43 -0.40 -13.22
CA ASN A 95 -2.14 -0.34 -14.66
C ASN A 95 -1.43 0.96 -15.09
N THR A 96 -1.48 2.01 -14.29
CA THR A 96 -1.02 3.36 -14.63
C THR A 96 0.31 3.70 -13.96
N LYS A 97 0.53 3.28 -12.72
CA LYS A 97 1.68 3.68 -11.92
C LYS A 97 1.97 2.73 -10.77
N LYS A 98 3.12 2.97 -10.15
CA LYS A 98 3.62 2.33 -8.94
C LYS A 98 3.85 3.38 -7.88
N VAL A 99 3.30 3.18 -6.69
CA VAL A 99 3.43 4.10 -5.55
C VAL A 99 3.97 3.33 -4.36
N ARG A 100 4.87 3.96 -3.60
CA ARG A 100 5.47 3.37 -2.39
C ARG A 100 5.18 4.23 -1.18
N HIS A 101 4.74 3.59 -0.11
CA HIS A 101 4.46 4.18 1.19
C HIS A 101 5.33 3.51 2.26
N GLU A 102 5.81 4.30 3.20
CA GLU A 102 6.56 3.79 4.34
C GLU A 102 5.62 3.18 5.38
N ILE A 103 6.03 2.06 5.97
CA ILE A 103 5.44 1.47 7.16
C ILE A 103 6.49 1.52 8.27
N THR A 104 6.13 2.10 9.40
CA THR A 104 6.96 2.08 10.61
C THR A 104 6.35 1.12 11.60
N ILE A 105 7.12 0.14 12.06
CA ILE A 105 6.72 -0.83 13.08
C ILE A 105 7.55 -0.57 14.34
N THR A 106 6.85 -0.42 15.45
CA THR A 106 7.38 -0.30 16.82
C THR A 106 6.90 -1.48 17.64
N ASP A 107 7.35 -1.60 18.88
CA ASP A 107 6.95 -2.67 19.79
C ASP A 107 5.43 -2.76 19.93
N ASP A 108 4.74 -1.61 20.01
CA ASP A 108 3.32 -1.54 20.33
C ASP A 108 2.41 -1.39 19.09
N ALA A 109 2.92 -0.80 18.01
CA ALA A 109 2.07 -0.36 16.90
C ALA A 109 2.79 -0.36 15.54
N SER A 110 1.98 -0.41 14.48
CA SER A 110 2.42 -0.12 13.12
C SER A 110 1.69 1.10 12.54
N VAL A 111 2.42 1.89 11.76
CA VAL A 111 1.91 3.12 11.12
C VAL A 111 2.27 3.08 9.65
N LEU A 112 1.25 3.12 8.79
CA LEU A 112 1.42 3.34 7.35
C LEU A 112 1.37 4.85 7.08
N SER A 113 2.39 5.38 6.39
CA SER A 113 2.43 6.79 5.99
C SER A 113 1.39 7.07 4.90
N SER A 114 0.56 8.09 5.09
CA SER A 114 -0.35 8.60 4.05
C SER A 114 0.40 9.29 2.91
N LYS A 115 1.62 9.80 3.18
CA LYS A 115 2.48 10.42 2.16
C LYS A 115 3.31 9.34 1.46
N ALA A 116 3.22 9.30 0.14
CA ALA A 116 4.06 8.44 -0.69
C ALA A 116 5.53 8.92 -0.64
N VAL A 117 6.46 7.96 -0.53
CA VAL A 117 7.91 8.20 -0.63
C VAL A 117 8.39 8.16 -2.09
N SER A 118 7.64 7.49 -2.98
CA SER A 118 7.88 7.52 -4.42
C SER A 118 6.60 7.25 -5.21
N SER A 119 6.50 7.84 -6.39
CA SER A 119 5.44 7.59 -7.37
C SER A 119 6.04 7.57 -8.77
N VAL A 120 5.88 6.46 -9.50
CA VAL A 120 6.45 6.25 -10.84
C VAL A 120 5.33 5.84 -11.78
N TYR A 121 5.08 6.66 -12.80
CA TYR A 121 4.12 6.32 -13.86
C TYR A 121 4.73 5.31 -14.83
N LYS A 122 3.91 4.36 -15.28
CA LYS A 122 4.27 3.44 -16.35
C LYS A 122 4.37 4.21 -17.67
N ALA A 123 5.27 3.76 -18.54
CA ALA A 123 5.47 4.38 -19.85
C ALA A 123 4.14 4.39 -20.63
N GLY A 124 3.77 5.55 -21.18
CA GLY A 124 2.48 5.76 -21.87
C GLY A 124 1.30 6.17 -20.99
N SER A 125 1.44 6.14 -19.66
CA SER A 125 0.39 6.55 -18.70
C SER A 125 0.58 7.97 -18.16
N ALA A 126 1.71 8.61 -18.44
CA ALA A 126 1.91 10.02 -18.10
C ALA A 126 0.98 10.88 -18.98
N LYS A 127 0.01 11.58 -18.37
CA LYS A 127 -0.70 12.66 -19.06
C LYS A 127 0.37 13.61 -19.61
N ASN A 128 0.36 13.85 -20.93
CA ASN A 128 1.20 14.83 -21.60
C ASN A 128 1.02 16.20 -20.92
N THR A 129 1.81 16.50 -19.89
CA THR A 129 2.01 17.86 -19.43
C THR A 129 3.01 18.48 -20.39
N SER A 130 2.52 18.88 -21.56
CA SER A 130 3.17 19.90 -22.38
C SER A 130 3.14 21.19 -21.56
N VAL A 131 4.15 21.38 -20.71
CA VAL A 131 4.43 22.69 -20.13
C VAL A 131 5.29 23.40 -21.14
N ALA A 132 4.63 24.12 -22.07
CA ALA A 132 5.29 25.12 -22.88
C ALA A 132 5.75 26.23 -21.95
N VAL A 133 7.05 26.25 -21.62
CA VAL A 133 7.70 27.44 -21.07
C VAL A 133 7.73 28.48 -22.18
N ARG A 134 7.11 29.64 -21.91
CA ARG A 134 7.29 30.87 -22.68
C ARG A 134 8.31 31.74 -21.98
#